data_AF-A0A2V9R8Y5-F1
#
_entry.id   AF-A0A2V9R8Y5-F1
#
_cell.length_a   1.000
_cell.length_b   1.000
_cell.length_c   1.000
_cell.angle_alpha   90.00
_cell.angle_beta   90.00
_cell.angle_gamma   90.00
#
_symmetry.space_group_name_H-M   'P 1'
#
loop_
_entity.id
_entity.type
_entity.pdbx_description
1 polymer ?
#
loop_
_entity_poly.entity_id
_entity_poly.type
_entity_poly.pdbx_seq_one_letter_code
_entity_poly.pdbx_strand_id
1 'polypeptide(L)'
;MALSESLERDGFQVRKKVFINPLNAKLFDSVTERKITICNLFANDGVPVGDIVRVLNEKYDHVVKVLIEQGLIRERRKQSSKPGQVEHGT
;
A
#
# COMPACT_ATOMS: atom_id res chain seq x y z
N MET A 1 -15.52 -15.85 17.17
CA MET A 1 -14.14 -15.35 17.25
C MET A 1 -13.72 -15.00 15.83
N ALA A 2 -13.72 -13.72 15.46
CA ALA A 2 -13.29 -13.33 14.12
C ALA A 2 -11.76 -13.30 14.09
N LEU A 3 -11.16 -14.33 13.49
CA LEU A 3 -9.75 -14.32 13.11
C LEU A 3 -9.60 -13.20 12.09
N SER A 4 -9.21 -12.00 12.53
CA SER A 4 -8.67 -10.99 11.63
C SER A 4 -7.34 -11.52 11.11
N GLU A 5 -7.41 -12.37 10.09
CA GLU A 5 -6.29 -12.80 9.28
C GLU A 5 -5.53 -11.56 8.88
N SER A 6 -4.41 -11.33 9.56
CA SER A 6 -3.50 -10.24 9.26
C SER A 6 -2.83 -10.63 7.97
N LEU A 7 -3.48 -10.32 6.84
CA LEU A 7 -2.98 -10.67 5.52
C LEU A 7 -1.70 -9.86 5.29
N GLU A 8 -0.57 -10.53 5.42
CA GLU A 8 0.72 -9.96 5.07
C GLU A 8 1.01 -10.29 3.61
N ARG A 9 1.45 -9.29 2.84
CA ARG A 9 1.93 -9.48 1.47
C ARG A 9 3.20 -8.69 1.31
N ASP A 10 4.28 -9.38 0.95
CA ASP A 10 5.60 -8.76 0.73
C ASP A 10 6.14 -8.05 2.00
N GLY A 11 5.79 -8.57 3.19
CA GLY A 11 6.14 -7.95 4.47
C GLY A 11 5.29 -6.72 4.85
N PHE A 12 4.27 -6.39 4.06
CA PHE A 12 3.32 -5.32 4.35
C PHE A 12 2.00 -5.86 4.89
N GLN A 13 1.44 -5.14 5.87
CA GLN A 13 0.10 -5.40 6.35
C GLN A 13 -0.93 -4.88 5.34
N VAL A 14 -1.69 -5.78 4.72
CA VAL A 14 -2.77 -5.45 3.80
C VAL A 14 -3.99 -5.03 4.60
N ARG A 15 -4.48 -3.80 4.36
CA ARG A 15 -5.66 -3.24 5.05
C ARG A 15 -6.95 -3.43 4.27
N LYS A 16 -6.87 -3.50 2.94
CA LYS A 16 -8.02 -3.64 2.05
C LYS A 16 -7.72 -4.68 0.97
N LYS A 17 -8.61 -5.67 0.86
CA LYS A 17 -8.55 -6.73 -0.17
C LYS A 17 -9.30 -6.37 -1.46
N VAL A 18 -9.98 -5.21 -1.49
CA VAL A 18 -10.76 -4.78 -2.66
C VAL A 18 -10.45 -3.32 -2.93
N PHE A 19 -10.04 -3.04 -4.16
CA PHE A 19 -9.92 -1.68 -4.67
C PHE A 19 -11.05 -1.45 -5.66
N ILE A 20 -11.97 -0.53 -5.32
CA ILE A 20 -13.06 -0.14 -6.20
C ILE A 20 -12.54 0.95 -7.12
N ASN A 21 -12.45 0.62 -8.41
CA ASN A 21 -12.06 1.59 -9.42
C ASN A 21 -13.12 2.69 -9.53
N PRO A 22 -12.77 3.99 -9.37
CA PRO A 22 -13.70 5.07 -9.69
C PRO A 22 -14.02 5.00 -11.19
N LEU A 23 -15.28 4.67 -11.52
CA LEU A 23 -15.77 4.28 -12.85
C LEU A 23 -15.68 5.36 -13.95
N ASN A 24 -15.04 6.49 -13.69
CA ASN A 24 -14.96 7.64 -14.58
C ASN A 24 -13.69 7.57 -15.45
N ALA A 25 -13.35 6.37 -15.92
CA ALA A 25 -12.09 6.00 -16.56
C ALA A 25 -11.70 6.79 -17.83
N LYS A 26 -12.62 7.58 -18.40
CA LYS A 26 -12.39 8.33 -19.64
C LYS A 26 -11.61 9.65 -19.49
N LEU A 27 -11.23 10.02 -18.26
CA LEU A 27 -10.61 11.33 -17.95
C LEU A 27 -9.31 11.22 -17.16
N PHE A 28 -8.77 10.01 -16.97
CA PHE A 28 -7.55 9.85 -16.22
C PHE A 28 -6.34 10.07 -17.12
N ASP A 29 -5.49 11.03 -16.76
CA ASP A 29 -4.13 11.12 -17.28
C ASP A 29 -3.38 9.80 -17.02
N SER A 30 -2.39 9.48 -17.86
CA SER A 30 -1.65 8.22 -17.79
C SER A 30 -1.04 7.92 -16.41
N VAL A 31 -0.77 8.96 -15.62
CA VAL A 31 -0.31 8.83 -14.22
C VAL A 31 -1.40 8.23 -13.32
N THR A 32 -2.66 8.65 -13.49
CA THR A 32 -3.77 8.17 -12.67
C THR A 32 -4.19 6.75 -13.08
N GLU A 33 -4.18 6.44 -14.38
CA GLU A 33 -4.38 5.07 -14.88
C GLU A 33 -3.33 4.11 -14.31
N ARG A 34 -2.07 4.55 -14.22
CA ARG A 34 -1.00 3.74 -13.63
C ARG A 34 -1.27 3.44 -12.15
N LYS A 35 -1.70 4.44 -11.37
CA LYS A 35 -2.04 4.25 -9.95
C LYS A 35 -3.19 3.26 -9.75
N ILE A 36 -4.23 3.36 -10.58
CA ILE A 36 -5.38 2.45 -10.57
C ILE A 36 -4.91 1.02 -10.87
N THR A 37 -4.07 0.85 -11.90
CA THR A 37 -3.53 -0.45 -12.30
C THR A 37 -2.72 -1.10 -11.17
N ILE A 38 -1.83 -0.33 -10.52
CA ILE A 38 -1.06 -0.78 -9.34
C ILE A 38 -2.00 -1.29 -8.24
N CYS A 39 -3.04 -0.51 -7.92
CA CYS A 39 -3.99 -0.84 -6.87
C CYS A 39 -4.81 -2.08 -7.22
N ASN A 40 -5.22 -2.22 -8.48
CA ASN A 40 -5.98 -3.37 -8.95
C ASN A 40 -5.15 -4.66 -8.85
N LEU A 41 -3.93 -4.64 -9.39
CA LEU A 41 -3.05 -5.81 -9.36
C LEU A 41 -2.73 -6.24 -7.93
N PHE A 42 -2.51 -5.29 -7.03
CA PHE A 42 -2.22 -5.62 -5.64
C PHE A 42 -3.46 -6.10 -4.88
N ALA A 43 -4.54 -5.32 -4.85
CA ALA A 43 -5.70 -5.61 -4.02
C ALA A 43 -6.56 -6.73 -4.60
N ASN A 44 -6.89 -6.65 -5.89
CA ASN A 44 -7.86 -7.52 -6.54
C ASN A 44 -7.21 -8.79 -7.09
N ASP A 45 -6.11 -8.68 -7.84
CA ASP A 45 -5.40 -9.84 -8.41
C ASP A 45 -4.42 -10.50 -7.41
N GLY A 46 -4.11 -9.83 -6.30
CA GLY A 46 -3.29 -10.38 -5.24
C GLY A 46 -1.79 -10.46 -5.55
N VAL A 47 -1.33 -9.74 -6.56
CA VAL A 47 0.06 -9.75 -7.05
C VAL A 47 1.00 -9.09 -6.02
N PRO A 48 2.19 -9.66 -5.73
CA PRO A 48 3.17 -9.04 -4.84
C PRO A 48 3.85 -7.83 -5.48
N VAL A 49 4.36 -6.91 -4.65
CA VAL A 49 4.95 -5.64 -5.10
C VAL A 49 6.11 -5.85 -6.08
N GLY A 50 6.97 -6.84 -5.82
CA GLY A 50 8.09 -7.18 -6.69
C GLY A 50 7.67 -7.54 -8.12
N ASP A 51 6.59 -8.31 -8.29
CA ASP A 51 6.08 -8.65 -9.63
C ASP A 51 5.37 -7.46 -10.28
N ILE A 52 4.65 -6.64 -9.52
CA ILE A 52 4.04 -5.40 -10.05
C ILE A 52 5.11 -4.47 -10.62
N VAL A 53 6.22 -4.29 -9.90
CA VAL A 53 7.37 -3.49 -10.35
C VAL A 53 7.91 -3.99 -11.69
N ARG A 54 8.04 -5.32 -11.85
CA ARG A 54 8.57 -5.93 -13.08
C ARG A 54 7.58 -5.84 -14.24
N VAL A 55 6.30 -6.10 -13.99
CA VAL A 55 5.25 -6.07 -15.02
C VAL A 55 4.98 -4.65 -15.52
N LEU A 56 4.96 -3.67 -14.62
CA LEU A 56 4.68 -2.27 -14.97
C LEU A 56 5.95 -1.47 -15.30
N ASN A 57 7.14 -2.06 -15.13
CA ASN A 57 8.44 -1.39 -15.23
C ASN A 57 8.50 -0.11 -14.40
N GLU A 58 8.00 -0.19 -13.17
CA GLU A 58 7.80 0.95 -12.27
C GLU A 58 8.75 0.86 -11.08
N LYS A 59 9.13 1.98 -10.47
CA LYS A 59 10.04 1.95 -9.31
C LYS A 59 9.33 1.34 -8.10
N TYR A 60 10.03 0.47 -7.35
CA TYR A 60 9.52 -0.13 -6.11
C TYR A 60 9.00 0.91 -5.12
N ASP A 61 9.77 1.98 -4.88
CA ASP A 61 9.36 3.11 -4.03
C ASP A 61 8.04 3.75 -4.48
N HIS A 62 7.87 3.92 -5.80
CA HIS A 62 6.65 4.51 -6.36
C HIS A 62 5.45 3.59 -6.16
N VAL A 63 5.59 2.29 -6.42
CA VAL A 63 4.52 1.30 -6.20
C VAL A 63 4.10 1.27 -4.73
N VAL A 64 5.05 1.17 -3.81
CA VAL A 64 4.78 1.19 -2.36
C VAL A 64 4.09 2.48 -1.93
N LYS A 65 4.58 3.64 -2.40
CA LYS A 65 3.98 4.94 -2.12
C LYS A 65 2.52 4.99 -2.56
N VAL A 66 2.20 4.54 -3.78
CA VAL A 66 0.82 4.51 -4.29
C VAL A 66 -0.08 3.63 -3.41
N LEU A 67 0.39 2.44 -3.02
CA LEU A 67 -0.38 1.53 -2.17
C LEU A 67 -0.63 2.11 -0.76
N ILE A 68 0.32 2.89 -0.22
CA ILE A 68 0.16 3.61 1.06
C ILE A 68 -0.82 4.77 0.90
N GLU A 69 -0.67 5.60 -0.13
CA GLU A 69 -1.55 6.74 -0.42
C GLU A 69 -3.01 6.30 -0.59
N GLN A 70 -3.25 5.13 -1.18
CA GLN A 70 -4.58 4.54 -1.35
C GLN A 70 -5.06 3.72 -0.13
N GLY A 71 -4.21 3.61 0.91
CA GLY A 71 -4.52 2.91 2.15
C GLY A 71 -4.71 1.40 1.98
N LEU A 72 -4.13 0.80 0.93
CA LEU A 72 -4.16 -0.64 0.68
C LEU A 72 -3.14 -1.37 1.56
N ILE A 73 -1.98 -0.75 1.79
CA ILE A 73 -0.94 -1.26 2.69
C ILE A 73 -0.61 -0.24 3.78
N ARG A 74 -0.02 -0.73 4.87
CA ARG A 74 0.60 0.10 5.89
C ARG A 74 2.11 -0.07 5.82
N GLU A 75 2.85 1.04 5.70
CA GLU A 75 4.31 1.02 5.81
C GLU A 75 4.71 0.59 7.23
N ARG A 76 5.53 -0.46 7.33
CA ARG A 76 6.03 -0.96 8.63
C ARG A 76 7.15 -0.07 9.19
N ARG A 77 7.75 0.82 8.39
CA ARG A 77 8.90 1.64 8.75
C ARG A 77 8.47 2.99 9.30
N LYS A 78 8.26 3.02 10.62
CA LYS A 78 8.45 4.14 11.57
C LYS A 78 7.37 4.10 12.65
N GLN A 79 7.38 3.06 13.47
CA GLN A 79 7.57 3.39 14.89
C GLN A 79 9.01 3.88 15.00
N SER A 80 9.23 5.17 14.76
CA SER A 80 10.26 5.84 15.52
C SER A 80 9.81 5.67 16.97
N SER A 81 10.40 4.70 17.67
CA SER A 81 10.67 4.90 19.08
C SER A 81 11.29 6.29 19.15
N LYS A 82 10.52 7.27 19.65
CA LYS A 82 11.14 8.49 20.18
C LYS A 82 12.12 7.98 21.24
N PRO A 83 13.43 8.16 21.10
CA PRO A 83 14.30 7.92 22.24
C PRO A 83 13.96 9.03 23.25
N GLY A 84 13.55 8.60 24.45
CA GLY A 84 13.43 9.36 25.70
C GLY A 84 13.15 10.87 25.64
N GLN A 85 12.03 11.28 26.23
CA GLN A 85 12.14 12.40 27.17
C GLN A 85 11.64 11.90 28.52
N VAL A 86 12.62 11.80 29.40
CA VAL A 86 12.57 11.33 30.77
C VAL A 86 11.75 12.27 31.65
N GLU A 87 11.13 11.63 32.62
CA GLU A 87 10.68 12.10 33.92
C GLU A 87 11.49 13.29 34.46
N HIS A 88 10.80 14.35 34.89
CA HIS A 88 11.34 15.28 35.87
C HIS A 88 10.30 15.42 36.98
N GLY A 89 10.63 14.84 38.13
CA GLY A 89 9.86 14.96 39.36
C GLY A 89 9.90 16.38 39.91
N THR A 90 8.96 16.64 40.79
CA THR A 90 9.00 17.70 41.79
C THR A 90 8.71 17.05 43.14
#